data_AF-A0A2I0QMB1-F1
#
_entry.id   AF-A0A2I0QMB1-F1
#
_cell.length_a   1.000
_cell.length_b   1.000
_cell.length_c   1.000
_cell.angle_alpha   90.00
_cell.angle_beta   90.00
_cell.angle_gamma   90.00
#
_symmetry.space_group_name_H-M   'P 1'
#
loop_
_entity.id
_entity.type
_entity.pdbx_description
1 polymer ?
#
loop_
_entity_poly.entity_id
_entity_poly.type
_entity_poly.pdbx_seq_one_letter_code
_entity_poly.pdbx_strand_id
1 'polypeptide(L)'
;MKCFYHPEQDAVMTCSSCGKGLCRECTVQKGTKIYCSQCADESQKGLDTIEAIAIGGTTCVCSLCYGVGFILPLILWLIWRDTKPEKAKQAGQICIGVGLIYLIIVIVYILYLFLFLQQHLY
;
A
#
# COMPACT_ATOMS: atom_id res chain seq x y z
N MET A 1 -9.09 -25.29 -31.48
CA MET A 1 -9.78 -24.33 -30.59
C MET A 1 -9.48 -22.92 -31.09
N LYS A 2 -10.47 -22.05 -31.20
CA LYS A 2 -10.29 -20.67 -31.69
C LYS A 2 -10.01 -19.71 -30.54
N CYS A 3 -9.34 -18.59 -30.83
CA CYS A 3 -9.15 -17.53 -29.85
C CYS A 3 -10.50 -16.91 -29.48
N PHE A 4 -10.73 -16.70 -28.18
CA PHE A 4 -11.96 -16.09 -27.68
C PHE A 4 -12.23 -14.69 -28.26
N TYR A 5 -11.17 -13.91 -28.53
CA TYR A 5 -11.28 -12.55 -29.07
C TYR A 5 -11.15 -12.49 -30.59
N HIS A 6 -10.50 -13.48 -31.20
CA HIS A 6 -10.27 -13.54 -32.64
C HIS A 6 -10.74 -14.90 -33.16
N PRO A 7 -11.99 -15.03 -33.61
CA PRO A 7 -12.53 -16.30 -34.09
C PRO A 7 -11.80 -16.83 -35.34
N GLU A 8 -11.11 -15.96 -36.07
CA GLU A 8 -10.30 -16.33 -37.24
C GLU A 8 -8.96 -16.97 -36.85
N GLN A 9 -8.42 -16.68 -35.66
CA GLN A 9 -7.13 -17.19 -35.21
C GLN A 9 -7.27 -18.42 -34.33
N ASP A 10 -6.33 -19.36 -34.44
CA ASP A 10 -6.27 -20.51 -33.56
C ASP A 10 -5.72 -20.13 -32.18
N ALA A 11 -6.36 -20.66 -31.13
CA ALA A 11 -5.87 -20.52 -29.77
C ALA A 11 -4.68 -21.45 -29.55
N VAL A 12 -3.57 -20.86 -29.13
CA VAL A 12 -2.31 -21.56 -28.85
C VAL A 12 -2.09 -21.81 -27.36
N MET A 13 -2.77 -21.05 -26.50
CA MET A 13 -2.54 -21.06 -25.05
C MET A 13 -3.85 -20.74 -24.34
N THR A 14 -3.97 -21.18 -23.09
CA THR A 14 -5.21 -21.06 -22.31
C THR A 14 -4.93 -20.20 -21.08
N CYS A 15 -5.83 -19.26 -20.78
CA CYS A 15 -5.71 -18.44 -19.59
C CYS A 15 -5.80 -19.30 -18.32
N SER A 16 -4.81 -19.19 -17.43
CA SER A 16 -4.76 -19.93 -16.16
C SER A 16 -5.81 -19.49 -15.13
N SER A 17 -6.50 -18.37 -15.35
CA SER A 17 -7.54 -17.85 -14.45
C SER A 17 -8.96 -18.17 -14.96
N CYS A 18 -9.25 -17.82 -16.22
CA CYS A 18 -10.60 -17.98 -16.79
C CYS A 18 -10.77 -19.18 -17.73
N GLY A 19 -9.69 -19.91 -18.06
CA GLY A 19 -9.75 -21.09 -18.94
C GLY A 19 -10.03 -20.79 -20.42
N LYS A 20 -10.07 -19.52 -20.84
CA LYS A 20 -10.30 -19.14 -22.24
C LYS A 20 -9.09 -19.45 -23.11
N GLY A 21 -9.32 -19.99 -24.31
CA GLY A 21 -8.29 -20.15 -25.35
C GLY A 21 -7.94 -18.82 -26.00
N LEU A 22 -6.65 -18.51 -26.09
CA LEU A 22 -6.12 -17.23 -26.59
C LEU A 22 -5.04 -17.47 -27.65
N CYS A 23 -4.96 -16.57 -28.63
CA CYS A 23 -3.84 -16.50 -29.57
C CYS A 23 -2.62 -15.82 -28.93
N ARG A 24 -1.45 -15.91 -29.56
CA ARG A 24 -0.18 -15.32 -29.05
C ARG A 24 -0.27 -13.82 -28.79
N GLU A 25 -1.14 -13.11 -29.52
CA GLU A 25 -1.32 -11.66 -29.38
C GLU A 25 -2.22 -11.29 -28.20
N CYS A 26 -3.19 -12.15 -27.87
CA CYS A 26 -4.14 -11.90 -26.77
C CYS A 26 -3.62 -12.34 -25.39
N THR A 27 -2.40 -12.85 -25.34
CA THR A 27 -1.86 -13.47 -24.13
C THR A 27 -0.88 -12.57 -23.42
N VAL A 28 -1.07 -12.46 -22.12
CA VAL A 28 -0.19 -11.72 -21.23
C VAL A 28 0.52 -12.73 -20.34
N GLN A 29 1.84 -12.83 -20.47
CA GLN A 29 2.66 -13.67 -19.60
C GLN A 29 3.01 -12.90 -18.33
N LYS A 30 2.64 -13.45 -17.17
CA LYS A 30 3.03 -12.92 -15.85
C LYS A 30 3.73 -14.02 -15.08
N GLY A 31 5.06 -13.93 -14.99
CA GLY A 31 5.90 -14.98 -14.43
C GLY A 31 5.78 -16.27 -15.23
N THR A 32 5.46 -17.37 -14.57
CA THR A 32 5.30 -18.71 -15.20
C THR A 32 3.87 -18.99 -15.69
N LYS A 33 2.92 -18.08 -15.47
CA LYS A 33 1.50 -18.27 -15.81
C LYS A 33 1.05 -17.34 -16.94
N ILE A 34 0.07 -17.81 -17.70
CA ILE A 34 -0.48 -17.11 -18.86
C ILE A 34 -1.88 -16.60 -18.53
N TYR A 35 -2.13 -15.33 -18.81
CA TYR A 35 -3.41 -14.69 -18.55
C TYR A 35 -3.96 -13.99 -19.80
N CYS A 36 -5.28 -13.78 -19.85
CA CYS A 36 -5.84 -12.79 -20.76
C CYS A 36 -5.61 -11.39 -20.18
N SER A 37 -5.70 -10.36 -21.02
CA SER A 37 -5.60 -8.95 -20.61
C SER A 37 -6.48 -8.61 -19.40
N GLN A 38 -7.75 -9.03 -19.43
CA GLN A 38 -8.71 -8.76 -18.35
C GLN A 38 -8.30 -9.40 -17.00
N CYS A 39 -7.95 -10.69 -17.00
CA CYS A 39 -7.52 -11.37 -15.77
C CYS A 39 -6.15 -10.89 -15.30
N ALA A 40 -5.29 -10.45 -16.21
CA ALA A 40 -4.00 -9.86 -15.87
C ALA A 40 -4.20 -8.54 -15.10
N ASP A 41 -5.14 -7.69 -15.52
CA ASP A 41 -5.42 -6.43 -14.82
C ASP A 41 -6.03 -6.66 -13.43
N GLU A 42 -6.93 -7.64 -13.31
CA GLU A 42 -7.57 -8.00 -12.05
C GLU A 42 -6.59 -8.58 -11.03
N SER A 43 -5.62 -9.38 -11.48
CA SER A 43 -4.59 -9.94 -10.58
C SER A 43 -3.66 -8.87 -9.98
N GLN A 44 -3.58 -7.68 -10.57
CA GLN A 44 -2.78 -6.57 -10.03
C GLN A 44 -3.45 -5.95 -8.79
N LYS A 45 -4.78 -5.85 -8.78
CA LYS A 45 -5.56 -5.21 -7.70
C LYS A 45 -5.46 -5.96 -6.37
N GLY A 46 -5.30 -7.28 -6.41
CA GLY A 46 -5.17 -8.12 -5.22
C GLY A 46 -3.90 -7.84 -4.41
N LEU A 47 -2.76 -7.57 -5.08
CA LEU A 47 -1.51 -7.24 -4.39
C LEU A 47 -1.53 -5.83 -3.79
N ASP A 48 -2.11 -4.85 -4.49
CA ASP A 48 -2.28 -3.48 -3.97
C ASP A 48 -3.16 -3.43 -2.69
N THR A 49 -4.10 -4.38 -2.55
CA THR A 49 -4.99 -4.46 -1.38
C THR A 49 -4.28 -5.06 -0.16
N ILE A 50 -3.35 -5.98 -0.36
CA ILE A 50 -2.55 -6.57 0.73
C ILE A 50 -1.50 -5.56 1.24
N GLU A 51 -0.90 -4.74 0.36
CA GLU A 51 -0.04 -3.64 0.79
C GLU A 51 -0.82 -2.54 1.53
N ALA A 52 -2.06 -2.23 1.11
CA ALA A 52 -2.92 -1.30 1.84
C ALA A 52 -3.31 -1.81 3.24
N ILE A 53 -3.49 -3.12 3.42
CA ILE A 53 -3.81 -3.71 4.73
C ILE A 53 -2.56 -3.88 5.60
N ALA A 54 -1.38 -4.14 5.02
CA ALA A 54 -0.12 -4.14 5.77
C ALA A 54 0.24 -2.73 6.30
N ILE A 55 -0.08 -1.69 5.52
CA ILE A 55 0.12 -0.28 5.90
C ILE A 55 -0.97 0.22 6.85
N GLY A 56 -2.23 -0.24 6.69
CA GLY A 56 -3.37 0.21 7.51
C GLY A 56 -3.54 -0.51 8.85
N GLY A 57 -3.23 -1.81 8.91
CA GLY A 57 -3.47 -2.62 10.12
C GLY A 57 -2.39 -2.48 11.18
N THR A 58 -1.13 -2.32 10.77
CA THR A 58 0.03 -2.41 11.68
C THR A 58 0.48 -1.06 12.23
N THR A 59 0.12 0.05 11.58
CA THR A 59 0.54 1.41 11.98
C THR A 59 -0.30 2.01 13.12
N CYS A 60 -1.54 1.55 13.31
CA CYS A 60 -2.41 2.12 14.36
C CYS A 60 -2.27 1.47 15.74
N VAL A 61 -1.76 0.23 15.85
CA VAL A 61 -1.76 -0.48 17.15
C VAL A 61 -0.43 -0.35 17.91
N CYS A 62 0.70 -0.08 17.24
CA CYS A 62 2.02 -0.03 17.89
C CYS A 62 2.59 1.37 18.12
N SER A 63 1.90 2.44 17.69
CA SER A 63 2.38 3.83 17.81
C SER A 63 2.36 4.38 19.24
N LEU A 64 1.80 3.64 20.21
CA LEU A 64 1.79 4.05 21.62
C LEU A 64 3.04 3.62 22.41
N CYS A 65 3.89 2.73 21.89
CA CYS A 65 4.86 2.07 22.78
C CYS A 65 6.33 2.48 22.62
N TYR A 66 6.93 2.61 21.43
CA TYR A 66 8.36 2.95 21.34
C TYR A 66 8.68 3.71 20.06
N GLY A 67 9.46 4.79 20.18
CA GLY A 67 9.82 5.78 19.14
C GLY A 67 10.50 5.27 17.86
N VAL A 68 10.41 3.97 17.57
CA VAL A 68 10.89 3.29 16.36
C VAL A 68 9.80 3.26 15.27
N GLY A 69 8.53 3.53 15.62
CA GLY A 69 7.39 3.49 14.70
C GLY A 69 7.38 4.55 13.60
N PHE A 70 8.16 5.62 13.74
CA PHE A 70 8.24 6.69 12.72
C PHE A 70 9.23 6.42 11.59
N ILE A 71 10.21 5.55 11.82
CA ILE A 71 11.31 5.34 10.86
C ILE A 71 10.85 4.48 9.69
N LEU A 72 10.02 3.47 9.94
CA LEU A 72 9.44 2.59 8.91
C LEU A 72 8.64 3.33 7.82
N PRO A 73 7.67 4.20 8.15
CA PRO A 73 6.94 4.96 7.14
C PRO A 73 7.83 5.94 6.36
N LEU A 74 8.88 6.50 6.99
CA LEU A 74 9.89 7.31 6.31
C LEU A 74 10.73 6.49 5.32
N ILE A 75 11.17 5.28 5.69
CA ILE A 75 11.94 4.39 4.81
C ILE A 75 11.07 3.91 3.62
N LEU A 76 9.82 3.54 3.87
CA LEU A 76 8.87 3.14 2.83
C LEU A 76 8.59 4.30 1.87
N TRP A 77 8.39 5.52 2.39
CA TRP A 77 8.26 6.72 1.56
C TRP A 77 9.50 6.95 0.68
N LEU A 78 10.70 6.69 1.20
CA LEU A 78 11.96 6.90 0.50
C LEU A 78 12.19 5.89 -0.64
N ILE A 79 11.73 4.63 -0.47
CA ILE A 79 11.80 3.59 -1.53
C ILE A 79 10.72 3.78 -2.60
N TRP A 80 9.52 4.23 -2.22
CA TRP A 80 8.40 4.39 -3.16
C TRP A 80 8.40 5.70 -3.94
N ARG A 81 9.26 6.65 -3.58
CA ARG A 81 9.36 7.97 -4.23
C ARG A 81 9.52 7.89 -5.76
N ASP A 82 10.35 6.97 -6.25
CA ASP A 82 10.69 6.91 -7.67
C ASP A 82 9.80 5.98 -8.50
N THR A 83 9.06 5.05 -7.86
CA THR A 83 8.27 4.05 -8.60
C THR A 83 6.81 4.46 -8.84
N LYS A 84 6.15 5.21 -7.93
CA LYS A 84 4.74 5.64 -8.08
C LYS A 84 4.45 6.98 -7.34
N PRO A 85 4.51 8.15 -8.01
CA PRO A 85 4.45 9.47 -7.35
C PRO A 85 3.09 9.86 -6.76
N GLU A 86 1.97 9.29 -7.25
CA GLU A 86 0.64 9.56 -6.68
C GLU A 86 0.49 8.97 -5.28
N LYS A 87 1.00 7.75 -5.07
CA LYS A 87 0.97 7.08 -3.77
C LYS A 87 1.99 7.68 -2.78
N ALA A 88 3.05 8.34 -3.28
CA ALA A 88 4.01 9.08 -2.46
C ALA A 88 3.41 10.36 -1.83
N LYS A 89 2.45 11.02 -2.49
CA LYS A 89 1.74 12.19 -1.93
C LYS A 89 0.85 11.82 -0.74
N GLN A 90 0.14 10.67 -0.84
CA GLN A 90 -0.71 10.18 0.25
C GLN A 90 0.10 9.78 1.49
N ALA A 91 1.24 9.11 1.30
CA ALA A 91 2.15 8.78 2.41
C ALA A 91 2.73 10.03 3.08
N GLY A 92 3.07 11.07 2.30
CA GLY A 92 3.61 12.33 2.83
C GLY A 92 2.61 13.11 3.71
N GLN A 93 1.33 13.16 3.32
CA GLN A 93 0.29 13.86 4.10
C GLN A 93 0.02 13.17 5.45
N ILE A 94 0.06 11.84 5.49
CA ILE A 94 -0.14 11.07 6.73
C ILE A 94 1.01 11.33 7.73
N CYS A 95 2.26 11.35 7.27
CA CYS A 95 3.42 11.62 8.14
C CYS A 95 3.39 13.01 8.79
N ILE A 96 2.97 14.04 8.06
CA ILE A 96 2.85 15.41 8.60
C ILE A 96 1.76 15.48 9.67
N GLY A 97 0.60 14.85 9.42
CA GLY A 97 -0.51 14.81 10.36
C GLY A 97 -0.15 14.15 11.69
N VAL A 98 0.49 12.97 11.63
CA VAL A 98 0.90 12.24 12.85
C VAL A 98 1.97 13.03 13.62
N GLY A 99 2.92 13.67 12.93
CA GLY A 99 3.94 14.51 13.55
C GLY A 99 3.36 15.71 14.31
N LEU A 100 2.39 16.40 13.72
CA LEU A 100 1.70 17.53 14.38
C LEU A 100 0.90 17.09 15.60
N ILE A 101 0.19 15.96 15.51
CA ILE A 101 -0.58 15.41 16.64
C ILE A 101 0.35 15.04 17.80
N TYR A 102 1.49 14.40 17.50
CA TYR A 102 2.48 14.04 18.53
C TYR A 102 3.06 15.29 19.22
N LEU A 103 3.38 16.33 18.45
CA LEU A 103 3.86 17.61 18.98
C LEU A 103 2.82 18.23 19.95
N ILE A 104 1.54 18.24 19.57
CA ILE A 104 0.45 18.74 20.43
C ILE A 104 0.37 17.94 21.73
N ILE A 105 0.44 16.61 21.67
CA ILE A 105 0.41 15.75 22.87
C ILE A 105 1.58 16.07 23.80
N VAL A 106 2.79 16.23 23.27
CA VAL A 106 3.98 16.59 24.05
C VAL A 106 3.80 17.95 24.73
N ILE A 107 3.27 18.96 24.02
CA ILE A 107 2.99 20.28 24.61
C ILE A 107 2.00 20.15 25.76
N VAL A 108 0.88 19.43 25.56
CA VAL A 108 -0.14 19.22 26.60
C VAL A 108 0.46 18.53 27.82
N TYR A 109 1.31 17.53 27.63
CA TYR A 109 1.99 16.84 28.71
C TYR A 109 2.93 17.75 29.50
N ILE A 110 3.72 18.60 28.81
CA ILE A 110 4.59 19.59 29.46
C ILE A 110 3.77 20.60 30.27
N LEU A 111 2.66 21.09 29.72
CA LEU A 111 1.76 22.00 30.42
C LEU A 111 1.14 21.34 31.66
N TYR A 112 0.72 20.08 31.56
CA TYR A 112 0.22 19.31 32.69
C TYR A 112 1.28 19.17 33.79
N LEU A 113 2.51 18.81 33.45
CA LEU A 113 3.62 18.74 34.40
C LEU A 113 3.90 20.10 35.05
N PHE A 114 3.84 21.18 34.28
CA PHE A 114 4.03 22.53 34.80
C PHE A 114 2.94 22.88 35.82
N LEU A 115 1.67 22.63 35.50
CA LEU A 115 0.54 22.86 36.43
C LEU A 115 0.66 21.99 37.69
N PHE A 116 1.01 20.71 37.53
CA PHE A 116 1.22 19.79 38.63
C PHE A 116 2.33 20.25 39.58
N LEU A 117 3.43 20.78 39.03
CA LEU A 117 4.55 21.30 39.80
C LEU A 117 4.16 22.57 40.59
N GLN A 118 3.34 23.45 40.00
CA GLN A 118 2.82 24.64 40.70
C GLN A 118 1.94 24.26 41.90
N GLN A 119 1.13 23.19 41.78
CA GLN A 119 0.25 22.73 42.87
C GLN A 119 1.01 22.07 44.03
N HIS A 120 2.17 21.48 43.79
CA HIS A 120 2.99 20.86 44.83
C HIS A 120 3.97 21.81 45.53
N LEU A 121 4.24 22.98 44.94
CA LEU A 121 5.13 24.02 45.49
C LEU A 121 4.41 25.09 46.33
N TYR A 122 3.07 25.12 46.28
CA TYR A 122 2.19 25.97 47.11
C TYR A 122 1.50 25.15 48.19
#